data_AF-A0A956AHV6-F1
#
_entry.id   AF-A0A956AHV6-F1
#
_cell.length_a   1.000
_cell.length_b   1.000
_cell.length_c   1.000
_cell.angle_alpha   90.00
_cell.angle_beta   90.00
_cell.angle_gamma   90.00
#
_symmetry.space_group_name_H-M   'P 1'
#
loop_
_entity.id
_entity.type
_entity.pdbx_description
1 polymer ?
#
loop_
_entity_poly.entity_id
_entity_poly.type
_entity_poly.pdbx_seq_one_letter_code
_entity_poly.pdbx_strand_id
1 'polypeptide(L)'
;MSTRMSAYGYNRPTTPHIARYFEHGARFTRAYTPGGYTAIAVPAIFRGVYPRRLVWTRVLQTNFLRLLRPPLRTPSRYADPRGD
;
A
#
# COMPACT_ATOMS: atom_id res chain seq x y z
N MET A 1 -16.55 -10.20 -2.89
CA MET A 1 -16.11 -11.55 -3.32
C MET A 1 -14.88 -11.39 -4.21
N SER A 2 -13.76 -12.07 -3.94
CA SER A 2 -12.58 -12.02 -4.83
C SER A 2 -12.85 -12.86 -6.08
N THR A 3 -12.81 -12.26 -7.26
CA THR A 3 -13.27 -12.88 -8.51
C THR A 3 -12.28 -13.86 -9.14
N ARG A 4 -11.05 -13.98 -8.61
CA ARG A 4 -9.97 -14.77 -9.23
C ARG A 4 -9.36 -15.87 -8.35
N MET A 5 -9.92 -16.09 -7.16
CA MET A 5 -9.40 -17.08 -6.21
C MET A 5 -10.33 -18.28 -6.13
N SER A 6 -9.81 -19.48 -6.42
CA SER A 6 -10.59 -20.73 -6.26
C SER A 6 -11.15 -20.90 -4.85
N ALA A 7 -10.42 -20.46 -3.82
CA ALA A 7 -10.86 -20.45 -2.43
C ALA A 7 -12.13 -19.60 -2.16
N TYR A 8 -12.53 -18.75 -3.11
CA TYR A 8 -13.73 -17.89 -3.04
C TYR A 8 -14.73 -18.19 -4.17
N GLY A 9 -14.69 -19.39 -4.76
CA GLY A 9 -15.68 -19.85 -5.74
C GLY A 9 -15.31 -19.59 -7.21
N TYR A 10 -14.06 -19.23 -7.50
CA TYR A 10 -13.58 -19.16 -8.89
C TYR A 10 -13.42 -20.57 -9.48
N ASN A 11 -13.98 -20.82 -10.65
CA ASN A 11 -14.08 -22.16 -11.25
C ASN A 11 -12.70 -22.81 -11.54
N ARG A 12 -11.68 -22.03 -11.87
CA ARG A 12 -10.33 -22.56 -12.10
C ARG A 12 -9.59 -22.69 -10.76
N PRO A 13 -8.84 -23.78 -10.51
CA PRO A 13 -8.09 -24.00 -9.27
C PRO A 13 -6.83 -23.12 -9.20
N THR A 14 -6.99 -21.79 -9.11
CA THR A 14 -5.90 -20.82 -9.11
C THR A 14 -5.14 -20.72 -7.79
N THR A 15 -5.71 -21.26 -6.70
CA THR A 15 -5.18 -21.12 -5.34
C THR A 15 -5.40 -22.40 -4.50
N PRO A 16 -4.96 -23.59 -4.96
CA PRO A 16 -5.31 -24.87 -4.31
C PRO A 16 -4.75 -25.00 -2.89
N HIS A 17 -3.52 -24.52 -2.64
CA HIS A 17 -2.92 -24.54 -1.30
C HIS A 17 -3.66 -23.64 -0.31
N ILE A 18 -4.12 -22.47 -0.77
CA ILE A 18 -4.93 -21.55 0.06
C ILE A 18 -6.30 -22.18 0.35
N ALA A 19 -6.90 -22.87 -0.62
CA ALA A 19 -8.16 -23.58 -0.41
C ALA A 19 -8.00 -24.67 0.67
N ARG A 20 -6.94 -25.49 0.59
CA ARG A 20 -6.62 -26.50 1.61
C ARG A 20 -6.38 -25.89 2.99
N TYR A 21 -5.69 -24.75 3.08
CA TYR A 21 -5.49 -24.05 4.35
C TYR A 21 -6.83 -23.67 5.02
N PHE A 22 -7.83 -23.26 4.23
CA PHE A 22 -9.16 -22.92 4.75
C PHE A 22 -10.01 -24.14 5.15
N GLU A 23 -9.60 -25.38 4.87
CA GLU A 23 -10.27 -26.58 5.40
C GLU A 23 -10.16 -26.68 6.93
N HIS A 24 -9.10 -26.09 7.50
CA HIS A 24 -8.82 -26.08 8.93
C HIS A 24 -8.74 -24.66 9.52
N GLY A 25 -9.06 -23.64 8.72
CA GLY A 25 -8.90 -22.23 9.07
C GLY A 25 -10.19 -21.42 8.92
N ALA A 26 -10.10 -20.12 9.18
CA ALA A 26 -11.21 -19.19 8.98
C ALA A 26 -11.12 -18.48 7.63
N ARG A 27 -12.27 -18.31 6.96
CA ARG A 27 -12.38 -17.59 5.68
C ARG A 27 -13.28 -16.37 5.82
N PHE A 28 -12.75 -15.19 5.54
CA PHE A 28 -13.50 -13.93 5.58
C PHE A 28 -14.09 -13.58 4.21
N THR A 29 -15.42 -13.48 4.12
CA THR A 29 -16.12 -13.10 2.87
C THR A 29 -16.22 -11.58 2.67
N ARG A 30 -15.98 -10.81 3.74
CA ARG A 30 -16.12 -9.35 3.80
C ARG A 30 -14.86 -8.68 4.33
N ALA A 31 -13.73 -8.95 3.69
CA ALA A 31 -12.47 -8.25 3.95
C ALA A 31 -12.32 -7.05 2.99
N TYR A 32 -12.14 -5.85 3.54
CA TYR A 32 -12.00 -4.60 2.78
C TYR A 32 -10.60 -4.01 2.97
N THR A 33 -9.98 -3.52 1.90
CA THR A 33 -8.68 -2.85 1.97
C THR A 33 -8.83 -1.40 2.47
N PRO A 34 -7.89 -0.87 3.30
CA PRO A 34 -7.89 0.54 3.66
C PRO A 34 -7.56 1.47 2.48
N GLY A 35 -7.00 0.96 1.36
CA GLY A 35 -6.73 1.75 0.16
C GLY A 35 -6.44 0.90 -1.08
N GLY A 36 -6.60 1.49 -2.28
CA GLY A 36 -6.41 0.81 -3.56
C GLY A 36 -4.97 0.70 -4.06
N TYR A 37 -4.03 1.38 -3.41
CA TYR A 37 -2.61 1.42 -3.79
C TYR A 37 -1.74 0.83 -2.69
N THR A 38 -0.66 0.13 -3.06
CA THR A 38 0.31 -0.45 -2.11
C THR A 38 0.87 0.60 -1.15
N ALA A 39 1.25 1.77 -1.65
CA ALA A 39 1.78 2.88 -0.85
C ALA A 39 0.78 3.42 0.20
N ILE A 40 -0.52 3.11 0.06
CA ILE A 40 -1.58 3.49 1.00
C ILE A 40 -1.93 2.32 1.92
N ALA A 41 -2.17 1.14 1.35
CA ALA A 41 -2.68 -0.01 2.10
C ALA A 41 -1.66 -0.55 3.10
N VAL A 42 -0.39 -0.66 2.69
CA VAL A 42 0.69 -1.19 3.53
C VAL A 42 0.88 -0.39 4.82
N PRO A 43 1.14 0.93 4.80
CA PRO A 43 1.34 1.68 6.05
C PRO A 43 0.08 1.69 6.93
N ALA A 44 -1.12 1.68 6.34
CA ALA A 44 -2.37 1.62 7.09
C ALA A 44 -2.53 0.30 7.86
N ILE A 45 -2.24 -0.84 7.22
CA ILE A 45 -2.27 -2.16 7.86
C ILE A 45 -1.25 -2.24 8.99
N PHE A 46 0.01 -1.86 8.75
CA PHE A 46 1.07 -1.96 9.76
C PHE A 46 0.87 -1.03 10.96
N ARG A 47 0.24 0.13 10.76
CA ARG A 47 -0.07 1.07 11.84
C ARG A 47 -1.42 0.81 12.52
N GLY A 48 -2.27 -0.05 11.95
CA GLY A 48 -3.62 -0.30 12.47
C GLY A 48 -4.53 0.93 12.43
N VAL A 49 -4.30 1.87 11.50
CA VAL A 49 -5.09 3.11 11.40
C VAL A 49 -5.57 3.36 9.98
N TYR A 50 -6.70 4.07 9.84
CA TYR A 50 -7.15 4.54 8.54
C TYR A 50 -6.11 5.45 7.87
N PRO A 51 -5.98 5.44 6.53
CA PRO A 51 -4.99 6.25 5.82
C PRO A 51 -5.06 7.75 6.12
N ARG A 52 -6.26 8.26 6.47
CA ARG A 52 -6.46 9.66 6.86
C ARG A 52 -5.75 10.05 8.17
N ARG A 53 -5.41 9.07 9.01
CA ARG A 53 -4.66 9.28 10.27
C ARG A 53 -3.15 9.08 10.10
N LEU A 54 -2.69 8.68 8.92
CA LEU A 54 -1.26 8.56 8.65
C LEU A 54 -0.67 9.96 8.44
N VAL A 55 0.52 10.17 9.01
CA VAL A 55 1.35 11.34 8.70
C VAL A 55 2.13 11.04 7.44
N TRP A 56 1.79 11.74 6.36
CA TRP A 56 2.42 11.55 5.07
C TRP A 56 3.69 12.39 4.97
N THR A 57 4.82 11.74 4.71
CA THR A 57 6.04 12.44 4.34
C THR A 57 6.08 12.60 2.83
N ARG A 58 6.34 13.83 2.34
CA ARG A 58 6.61 14.02 0.92
C ARG A 58 7.90 13.29 0.58
N VAL A 59 7.77 12.35 -0.35
CA VAL A 59 8.88 11.66 -0.97
C VAL A 59 8.96 12.13 -2.41
N LEU A 60 10.15 12.55 -2.83
CA LEU A 60 10.38 12.85 -4.25
C LEU A 60 10.60 11.52 -4.95
N GLN A 61 9.66 11.13 -5.82
CA GLN A 61 9.82 9.98 -6.69
C GLN A 61 10.72 10.40 -7.84
N THR A 62 12.02 10.07 -7.76
CA THR A 62 12.97 10.37 -8.83
C THR A 62 13.05 9.25 -9.88
N ASN A 63 12.62 8.03 -9.55
CA ASN A 63 12.36 6.95 -10.52
C ASN A 63 11.44 5.87 -9.92
N PHE A 64 10.80 5.04 -10.77
CA PHE A 64 9.87 3.97 -10.37
C PHE A 64 10.39 3.18 -9.15
N LEU A 65 9.79 3.46 -7.97
CA LEU A 65 9.99 2.77 -6.68
C LEU A 65 11.23 3.15 -5.84
N ARG A 66 12.03 4.16 -6.20
CA ARG A 66 13.10 4.68 -5.31
C ARG A 66 12.62 5.92 -4.55
N LEU A 67 12.48 5.78 -3.24
CA LEU A 67 12.15 6.89 -2.34
C LEU A 67 13.44 7.55 -1.83
N LEU A 68 13.71 8.78 -2.25
CA LEU A 68 14.71 9.61 -1.57
C LEU A 68 14.01 10.29 -0.39
N ARG A 69 14.49 10.05 0.83
CA ARG A 69 14.21 11.00 1.91
C ARG A 69 14.82 12.34 1.48
N PRO A 70 14.11 13.46 1.62
CA PRO A 70 14.73 14.76 1.43
C PRO A 70 16.02 14.80 2.29
N PRO A 71 17.16 15.25 1.77
CA PRO A 71 18.28 15.57 2.65
C PRO A 71 17.78 16.57 3.69
N LEU A 72 18.18 16.40 4.96
CA LEU A 72 18.04 17.43 5.99
C LEU A 72 18.50 18.75 5.36
N ARG A 73 17.56 19.71 5.18
CA ARG A 73 17.75 21.04 4.55
C ARG A 73 19.20 21.30 4.15
N THR A 74 19.60 20.90 2.94
CA THR A 74 20.73 21.57 2.30
C THR A 74 20.22 22.96 1.95
N PRO A 75 20.87 24.06 2.36
CA PRO A 75 20.46 25.39 1.93
C PRO A 75 20.43 25.39 0.40
N SER A 76 19.28 25.72 -0.19
CA SER A 76 19.13 25.80 -1.63
C SER A 76 20.16 26.78 -2.17
N ARG A 77 21.04 26.32 -3.08
CA ARG A 77 21.88 27.20 -3.90
C ARG A 77 21.09 27.92 -5.00
N TYR A 78 19.80 27.61 -5.14
CA TYR A 78 18.89 28.41 -5.94
C TYR A 78 18.35 29.53 -5.06
N ALA A 79 19.05 30.67 -5.11
CA ALA A 79 18.48 31.96 -4.78
C ALA A 79 17.34 32.25 -5.77
N ASP A 80 16.26 32.80 -5.24
CA ASP A 80 15.17 33.36 -6.01
C ASP A 80 15.70 34.53 -6.86
N PRO A 81 15.51 34.55 -8.20
CA PRO A 81 15.88 35.72 -9.00
C PRO A 81 14.89 36.88 -8.88
N ARG A 82 13.83 36.79 -8.07
CA ARG A 82 12.81 37.84 -7.90
C ARG A 82 12.32 37.96 -6.46
N GLY A 83 13.15 38.58 -5.62
CA GLY A 83 12.74 39.13 -4.33
C GLY A 83 13.55 40.40 -4.05
N ASP A 84 12.82 41.53 -3.99
CA ASP A 84 13.23 42.92 -3.70
C ASP A 84 13.61 43.77 -4.93
#